data_AF-A0A0F3IK09-F1
#
_entry.id   AF-A0A0F3IK09-F1
#
_cell.length_a   1.000
_cell.length_b   1.000
_cell.length_c   1.000
_cell.angle_alpha   90.00
_cell.angle_beta   90.00
_cell.angle_gamma   90.00
#
_symmetry.space_group_name_H-M   'P 1'
#
loop_
_entity.id
_entity.type
_entity.pdbx_description
1 polymer ?
#
loop_
_entity_poly.entity_id
_entity_poly.type
_entity_poly.pdbx_seq_one_letter_code
_entity_poly.pdbx_strand_id
1 'polypeptide(L)'
;MTTESVRYALEHGTDVKITADTKKTDSANGNLQVVSDLAKRSGGDAQLTLSADNDITVDSAIRASSGRLAVTVKADNDGNGTGSTVVNKALDLNSGELTLKGTAKLTKASAVRRANIVIDSAEVDVASALSDIDLITVNSGSALTLSRDYAGFKGSIENSGLLTVNRLLQIHSLTLNDGTLAGNGKVRVTQAFNFAQGHVTGEGELITANTATTTLATKGAAYLDKHWFNYGKVNWTGANALASETGNGQWTNGVRSVLNLGDASASPELALNLERFNNAGVVNVLGGHLKISASGNDDGRYEVAEQAFLSFLGGERTFRAHSVINSDQVLSFANGQTLFQRGAELNIDELELSSFGSLTLRTGNLLSLNTLTINTGSLSGNDSITVADQLNFHAGSLNTYGLLTTAANTRTTLADAGNVSLGSRLE
;
A
#
# COMPACT_ATOMS: atom_id res chain seq x y z
N MET A 1 -43.99 -8.26 -18.87
CA MET A 1 -43.48 -6.98 -19.44
C MET A 1 -42.72 -7.31 -20.71
N THR A 2 -42.82 -6.52 -21.78
CA THR A 2 -42.08 -6.79 -23.03
C THR A 2 -40.81 -5.95 -23.08
N THR A 3 -39.74 -6.47 -23.69
CA THR A 3 -38.50 -5.71 -23.91
C THR A 3 -38.74 -4.42 -24.68
N GLU A 4 -39.73 -4.41 -25.57
CA GLU A 4 -40.11 -3.20 -26.31
C GLU A 4 -40.69 -2.10 -25.42
N SER A 5 -41.53 -2.45 -24.44
CA SER A 5 -42.04 -1.47 -23.48
C SER A 5 -40.94 -0.87 -22.61
N VAL A 6 -39.97 -1.68 -22.18
CA VAL A 6 -38.80 -1.24 -21.40
C VAL A 6 -37.92 -0.34 -22.26
N ARG A 7 -37.58 -0.78 -23.48
CA ARG A 7 -36.77 -0.01 -24.42
C ARG A 7 -37.38 1.34 -24.73
N TYR A 8 -38.67 1.38 -25.06
CA TYR A 8 -39.38 2.62 -25.35
C TYR A 8 -39.30 3.61 -24.17
N ALA A 9 -39.54 3.15 -22.94
CA ALA A 9 -39.44 4.00 -21.76
C ALA A 9 -38.02 4.58 -21.60
N LEU A 10 -36.99 3.73 -21.69
CA LEU A 10 -35.59 4.17 -21.60
C LEU A 10 -35.21 5.14 -22.73
N GLU A 11 -35.66 4.91 -23.97
CA GLU A 11 -35.43 5.78 -25.13
C GLU A 11 -36.09 7.16 -24.99
N HIS A 12 -37.05 7.31 -24.08
CA HIS A 12 -37.68 8.59 -23.72
C HIS A 12 -37.13 9.20 -22.43
N GLY A 13 -36.02 8.66 -21.90
CA GLY A 13 -35.39 9.16 -20.67
C GLY A 13 -36.14 8.80 -19.40
N THR A 14 -37.04 7.82 -19.45
CA THR A 14 -37.82 7.37 -18.30
C THR A 14 -37.08 6.24 -17.60
N ASP A 15 -36.96 6.35 -16.28
CA ASP A 15 -36.42 5.28 -15.44
C ASP A 15 -37.38 4.09 -15.39
N VAL A 16 -36.82 2.88 -15.48
CA VAL A 16 -37.58 1.63 -15.45
C VAL A 16 -37.16 0.83 -14.24
N LYS A 17 -38.13 0.43 -13.42
CA LYS A 17 -37.94 -0.55 -12.35
C LYS A 17 -38.75 -1.80 -12.64
N ILE A 18 -38.08 -2.94 -12.65
CA ILE A 18 -38.67 -4.26 -12.81
C ILE A 18 -38.44 -5.03 -11.51
N THR A 19 -39.51 -5.48 -10.89
CA THR A 19 -39.46 -6.30 -9.67
C THR A 19 -40.14 -7.64 -9.93
N ALA A 20 -39.45 -8.73 -9.60
CA ALA A 20 -40.03 -10.06 -9.46
C ALA A 20 -40.17 -10.38 -7.96
N ASP A 21 -41.40 -10.54 -7.47
CA ASP A 21 -41.69 -10.83 -6.06
C ASP A 21 -42.21 -12.26 -5.82
N THR A 22 -41.92 -12.83 -4.65
CA THR A 22 -42.39 -14.17 -4.22
C THR A 22 -43.77 -14.08 -3.56
N LYS A 23 -44.77 -13.45 -4.18
CA LYS A 23 -46.13 -13.42 -3.62
C LYS A 23 -46.85 -14.79 -3.54
N LYS A 24 -46.19 -15.88 -3.89
CA LYS A 24 -46.71 -17.26 -3.80
C LYS A 24 -45.60 -18.23 -3.41
N THR A 25 -45.95 -19.18 -2.56
CA THR A 25 -45.21 -20.21 -1.80
C THR A 25 -44.29 -21.17 -2.58
N ASP A 26 -43.91 -20.84 -3.81
CA ASP A 26 -43.26 -21.77 -4.73
C ASP A 26 -41.90 -21.16 -5.11
N SER A 27 -40.82 -21.89 -4.86
CA SER A 27 -39.41 -21.42 -4.96
C SER A 27 -38.93 -21.00 -6.36
N ALA A 28 -39.76 -21.14 -7.40
CA ALA A 28 -39.48 -20.63 -8.75
C ALA A 28 -40.10 -19.24 -9.00
N ASN A 29 -41.02 -18.77 -8.14
CA ASN A 29 -41.52 -17.41 -8.20
C ASN A 29 -40.43 -16.44 -7.70
N GLY A 30 -40.35 -15.23 -8.25
CA GLY A 30 -39.38 -14.22 -7.80
C GLY A 30 -38.04 -14.19 -8.56
N ASN A 31 -37.79 -15.08 -9.53
CA ASN A 31 -36.65 -14.96 -10.45
C ASN A 31 -36.91 -13.91 -11.55
N LEU A 32 -35.86 -13.23 -12.01
CA LEU A 32 -35.92 -12.31 -13.14
C LEU A 32 -34.89 -12.72 -14.20
N GLN A 33 -35.33 -12.80 -15.46
CA GLN A 33 -34.45 -13.12 -16.59
C GLN A 33 -34.55 -12.09 -17.71
N VAL A 34 -33.40 -11.61 -18.20
CA VAL A 34 -33.29 -10.77 -19.40
C VAL A 34 -32.88 -11.67 -20.57
N VAL A 35 -33.87 -12.04 -21.40
CA VAL A 35 -33.73 -13.03 -22.49
C VAL A 35 -33.73 -12.44 -23.90
N SER A 36 -33.83 -11.12 -24.03
CA SER A 36 -33.69 -10.42 -25.30
C SER A 36 -32.91 -9.12 -25.13
N ASP A 37 -32.22 -8.71 -26.19
CA ASP A 37 -31.35 -7.55 -26.16
C ASP A 37 -32.15 -6.27 -25.83
N LEU A 38 -31.61 -5.50 -24.90
CA LEU A 38 -32.15 -4.19 -24.52
C LEU A 38 -31.18 -3.11 -25.00
N ALA A 39 -31.55 -2.39 -26.06
CA ALA A 39 -30.72 -1.35 -26.65
C ALA A 39 -31.41 0.02 -26.56
N LYS A 40 -30.92 0.89 -25.67
CA LYS A 40 -31.32 2.30 -25.57
C LYS A 40 -30.58 3.12 -26.63
N ARG A 41 -31.27 3.54 -27.69
CA ARG A 41 -30.64 4.18 -28.86
C ARG A 41 -30.81 5.70 -28.95
N SER A 42 -31.74 6.26 -28.20
CA SER A 42 -32.09 7.69 -28.19
C SER A 42 -32.41 8.16 -26.75
N GLY A 43 -32.73 9.45 -26.62
CA GLY A 43 -33.11 10.08 -25.34
C GLY A 43 -31.92 10.46 -24.45
N GLY A 44 -32.24 11.14 -23.35
CA GLY A 44 -31.29 11.56 -22.31
C GLY A 44 -30.86 10.41 -21.38
N ASP A 45 -30.24 10.73 -20.25
CA ASP A 45 -29.87 9.73 -19.24
C ASP A 45 -31.11 8.99 -18.70
N ALA A 46 -30.97 7.71 -18.33
CA ALA A 46 -32.05 6.91 -17.75
C ALA A 46 -31.48 5.83 -16.82
N GLN A 47 -32.35 5.26 -15.98
CA GLN A 47 -32.01 4.15 -15.07
C GLN A 47 -32.84 2.90 -15.37
N LEU A 48 -32.20 1.74 -15.25
CA LEU A 48 -32.84 0.42 -15.24
C LEU A 48 -32.53 -0.27 -13.91
N THR A 49 -33.55 -0.48 -13.10
CA THR A 49 -33.44 -1.30 -11.87
C THR A 49 -34.08 -2.66 -12.09
N LEU A 50 -33.29 -3.73 -11.94
CA LEU A 50 -33.75 -5.10 -11.89
C LEU A 50 -33.68 -5.60 -10.45
N SER A 51 -34.83 -5.96 -9.89
CA SER A 51 -34.96 -6.46 -8.52
C SER A 51 -35.67 -7.79 -8.54
N ALA A 52 -35.13 -8.77 -7.83
CA ALA A 52 -35.71 -10.10 -7.70
C ALA A 52 -35.61 -10.54 -6.24
N ASP A 53 -36.66 -11.16 -5.72
CA ASP A 53 -36.59 -11.81 -4.40
C ASP A 53 -35.66 -13.03 -4.45
N ASN A 54 -35.49 -13.68 -5.61
CA ASN A 54 -34.54 -14.78 -5.82
C ASN A 54 -33.41 -14.36 -6.78
N ASP A 55 -33.24 -15.06 -7.92
CA ASP A 55 -32.13 -14.88 -8.84
C ASP A 55 -32.41 -13.85 -9.94
N ILE A 56 -31.35 -13.18 -10.41
CA ILE A 56 -31.36 -12.37 -11.63
C ILE A 56 -30.40 -13.00 -12.65
N THR A 57 -30.89 -13.34 -13.83
CA THR A 57 -30.04 -13.79 -14.94
C THR A 57 -30.11 -12.83 -16.12
N VAL A 58 -28.97 -12.32 -16.58
CA VAL A 58 -28.86 -11.45 -17.77
C VAL A 58 -28.22 -12.25 -18.91
N ASP A 59 -29.07 -12.87 -19.73
CA ASP A 59 -28.69 -13.73 -20.86
C ASP A 59 -28.73 -13.02 -22.22
N SER A 60 -29.02 -11.72 -22.23
CA SER A 60 -29.02 -10.87 -23.41
C SER A 60 -28.33 -9.54 -23.14
N ALA A 61 -27.85 -8.88 -24.19
CA ALA A 61 -27.05 -7.68 -24.03
C ALA A 61 -27.90 -6.49 -23.57
N ILE A 62 -27.33 -5.67 -22.68
CA ILE A 62 -27.91 -4.37 -22.31
C ILE A 62 -26.95 -3.29 -22.81
N ARG A 63 -27.45 -2.40 -23.68
CA ARG A 63 -26.62 -1.42 -24.40
C ARG A 63 -27.26 -0.04 -24.39
N ALA A 64 -26.44 0.98 -24.24
CA ALA A 64 -26.78 2.36 -24.48
C ALA A 64 -25.85 2.98 -25.53
N SER A 65 -26.42 3.74 -26.46
CA SER A 65 -25.66 4.54 -27.43
C SER A 65 -26.03 6.03 -27.42
N SER A 66 -27.05 6.41 -26.65
CA SER A 66 -27.48 7.79 -26.42
C SER A 66 -27.86 7.95 -24.96
N GLY A 67 -27.39 9.01 -24.31
CA GLY A 67 -27.50 9.18 -22.86
C GLY A 67 -26.76 8.08 -22.09
N ARG A 68 -26.45 8.33 -20.83
CA ARG A 68 -25.93 7.30 -19.92
C ARG A 68 -27.09 6.39 -19.50
N LEU A 69 -26.81 5.10 -19.35
CA LEU A 69 -27.77 4.16 -18.76
C LEU A 69 -27.20 3.63 -17.45
N ALA A 70 -27.77 4.05 -16.33
CA ALA A 70 -27.46 3.42 -15.05
C ALA A 70 -28.24 2.11 -14.95
N VAL A 71 -27.59 1.04 -14.51
CA VAL A 71 -28.20 -0.27 -14.29
C VAL A 71 -27.95 -0.69 -12.86
N THR A 72 -29.02 -0.92 -12.09
CA THR A 72 -28.93 -1.53 -10.76
C THR A 72 -29.49 -2.94 -10.83
N VAL A 73 -28.74 -3.91 -10.31
CA VAL A 73 -29.20 -5.30 -10.14
C VAL A 73 -29.17 -5.67 -8.66
N LYS A 74 -30.30 -6.17 -8.17
CA LYS A 74 -30.49 -6.60 -6.78
C LYS A 74 -31.25 -7.93 -6.76
N ALA A 75 -30.49 -9.02 -6.69
CA ALA A 75 -31.02 -10.33 -6.33
C ALA A 75 -31.21 -10.43 -4.81
N ASP A 76 -31.90 -11.47 -4.35
CA ASP A 76 -32.13 -11.74 -2.91
C ASP A 76 -32.79 -10.57 -2.15
N ASN A 77 -33.80 -9.94 -2.78
CA ASN A 77 -34.40 -8.72 -2.24
C ASN A 77 -35.20 -8.93 -0.94
N ASP A 78 -35.67 -10.16 -0.68
CA ASP A 78 -36.35 -10.53 0.57
C ASP A 78 -35.41 -11.08 1.65
N GLY A 79 -34.13 -11.32 1.32
CA GLY A 79 -33.10 -11.85 2.20
C GLY A 79 -33.30 -13.32 2.57
N ASN A 80 -34.14 -14.06 1.85
CA ASN A 80 -34.44 -15.45 2.12
C ASN A 80 -33.75 -16.36 1.09
N GLY A 81 -32.66 -17.01 1.50
CA GLY A 81 -31.98 -18.01 0.68
C GLY A 81 -30.66 -17.48 0.12
N THR A 82 -30.35 -17.81 -1.14
CA THR A 82 -29.04 -17.54 -1.75
C THR A 82 -29.15 -16.79 -3.07
N GLY A 83 -30.19 -15.97 -3.26
CA GLY A 83 -30.47 -15.29 -4.53
C GLY A 83 -29.23 -14.60 -5.09
N SER A 84 -28.97 -14.80 -6.38
CA SER A 84 -27.74 -14.34 -7.03
C SER A 84 -27.99 -13.69 -8.38
N THR A 85 -27.15 -12.72 -8.73
CA THR A 85 -27.13 -12.15 -10.07
C THR A 85 -26.07 -12.82 -10.93
N VAL A 86 -26.44 -13.38 -12.08
CA VAL A 86 -25.51 -13.88 -13.09
C VAL A 86 -25.65 -13.07 -14.37
N VAL A 87 -24.58 -12.39 -14.75
CA VAL A 87 -24.50 -11.71 -16.06
C VAL A 87 -23.73 -12.62 -17.01
N ASN A 88 -24.36 -12.98 -18.12
CA ASN A 88 -23.80 -13.86 -19.17
C ASN A 88 -23.52 -13.14 -20.49
N LYS A 89 -23.95 -11.88 -20.62
CA LYS A 89 -23.81 -11.08 -21.86
C LYS A 89 -23.27 -9.69 -21.60
N ALA A 90 -22.96 -9.00 -22.70
CA ALA A 90 -22.34 -7.69 -22.66
C ALA A 90 -23.24 -6.63 -22.02
N LEU A 91 -22.62 -5.80 -21.19
CA LEU A 91 -23.19 -4.58 -20.65
C LEU A 91 -22.37 -3.41 -21.19
N ASP A 92 -23.01 -2.52 -21.94
CA ASP A 92 -22.36 -1.35 -22.51
C ASP A 92 -23.19 -0.11 -22.17
N LEU A 93 -22.77 0.63 -21.15
CA LEU A 93 -23.66 1.56 -20.44
C LEU A 93 -23.46 3.02 -20.84
N ASN A 94 -22.61 3.27 -21.84
CA ASN A 94 -22.31 4.61 -22.36
C ASN A 94 -21.89 5.60 -21.27
N SER A 95 -20.94 5.19 -20.42
CA SER A 95 -20.46 5.86 -19.21
C SER A 95 -21.51 5.97 -18.10
N GLY A 96 -22.56 5.15 -18.14
CA GLY A 96 -23.48 4.94 -17.03
C GLY A 96 -22.89 4.08 -15.92
N GLU A 97 -23.61 3.99 -14.80
CA GLU A 97 -23.19 3.23 -13.63
C GLU A 97 -23.81 1.83 -13.62
N LEU A 98 -23.03 0.79 -13.34
CA LEU A 98 -23.49 -0.55 -13.00
C LEU A 98 -23.40 -0.74 -11.49
N THR A 99 -24.53 -0.80 -10.81
CA THR A 99 -24.59 -1.04 -9.35
C THR A 99 -25.02 -2.47 -9.09
N LEU A 100 -24.11 -3.23 -8.46
CA LEU A 100 -24.30 -4.62 -8.07
C LEU A 100 -24.60 -4.69 -6.58
N LYS A 101 -25.75 -5.27 -6.22
CA LYS A 101 -26.15 -5.53 -4.83
C LYS A 101 -26.37 -7.03 -4.62
N GLY A 102 -26.06 -7.52 -3.41
CA GLY A 102 -26.10 -8.95 -3.11
C GLY A 102 -25.02 -9.74 -3.85
N THR A 103 -25.16 -11.06 -3.90
CA THR A 103 -24.18 -11.92 -4.59
C THR A 103 -24.30 -11.74 -6.10
N ALA A 104 -23.19 -11.49 -6.80
CA ALA A 104 -23.18 -11.38 -8.25
C ALA A 104 -21.97 -12.03 -8.92
N LYS A 105 -22.16 -12.47 -10.16
CA LYS A 105 -21.12 -13.00 -11.02
C LYS A 105 -21.17 -12.37 -12.41
N LEU A 106 -20.08 -11.68 -12.76
CA LEU A 106 -19.85 -11.22 -14.12
C LEU A 106 -19.00 -12.27 -14.85
N THR A 107 -19.64 -13.13 -15.62
CA THR A 107 -18.95 -14.27 -16.26
C THR A 107 -17.98 -13.83 -17.36
N LYS A 108 -17.15 -14.76 -17.86
CA LYS A 108 -16.22 -14.50 -18.98
C LYS A 108 -16.90 -14.03 -20.27
N ALA A 109 -18.15 -14.44 -20.48
CA ALA A 109 -18.95 -14.05 -21.63
C ALA A 109 -19.51 -12.62 -21.49
N SER A 110 -19.57 -12.12 -20.26
CA SER A 110 -19.88 -10.72 -20.00
C SER A 110 -18.68 -9.87 -20.38
N ALA A 111 -18.93 -8.92 -21.26
CA ALA A 111 -18.01 -7.81 -21.51
C ALA A 111 -18.71 -6.58 -20.92
N VAL A 112 -18.13 -5.99 -19.87
CA VAL A 112 -18.63 -4.74 -19.29
C VAL A 112 -17.79 -3.62 -19.84
N ARG A 113 -18.44 -2.62 -20.44
CA ARG A 113 -17.78 -1.54 -21.16
C ARG A 113 -18.44 -0.21 -20.94
N ARG A 114 -17.64 0.87 -21.02
CA ARG A 114 -18.10 2.25 -20.93
C ARG A 114 -19.03 2.39 -19.72
N ALA A 115 -18.50 2.10 -18.55
CA ALA A 115 -19.30 2.08 -17.32
C ALA A 115 -18.43 2.43 -16.11
N ASN A 116 -19.08 3.01 -15.10
CA ASN A 116 -18.59 2.92 -13.73
C ASN A 116 -19.22 1.70 -13.07
N ILE A 117 -18.53 1.07 -12.12
CA ILE A 117 -19.04 -0.10 -11.41
C ILE A 117 -19.06 0.22 -9.91
N VAL A 118 -20.20 -0.01 -9.27
CA VAL A 118 -20.35 0.14 -7.82
C VAL A 118 -20.74 -1.20 -7.24
N ILE A 119 -19.93 -1.68 -6.29
CA ILE A 119 -20.19 -2.87 -5.49
C ILE A 119 -20.73 -2.39 -4.15
N ASP A 120 -22.02 -2.63 -3.91
CA ASP A 120 -22.73 -2.08 -2.76
C ASP A 120 -23.46 -3.17 -1.96
N SER A 121 -22.94 -3.47 -0.77
CA SER A 121 -23.41 -4.57 0.09
C SER A 121 -23.51 -5.88 -0.69
N ALA A 122 -22.44 -6.20 -1.40
CA ALA A 122 -22.41 -7.25 -2.41
C ALA A 122 -21.13 -8.07 -2.34
N GLU A 123 -21.22 -9.35 -2.71
CA GLU A 123 -20.07 -10.21 -2.99
C GLU A 123 -20.05 -10.50 -4.50
N VAL A 124 -19.01 -10.01 -5.19
CA VAL A 124 -18.96 -10.03 -6.65
C VAL A 124 -17.71 -10.72 -7.17
N ASP A 125 -17.91 -11.75 -8.00
CA ASP A 125 -16.84 -12.36 -8.80
C ASP A 125 -16.86 -11.81 -10.22
N VAL A 126 -15.77 -11.17 -10.63
CA VAL A 126 -15.58 -10.62 -11.97
C VAL A 126 -14.58 -11.47 -12.74
N ALA A 127 -15.13 -12.26 -13.66
CA ALA A 127 -14.40 -12.95 -14.72
C ALA A 127 -14.61 -12.29 -16.10
N SER A 128 -15.42 -11.24 -16.17
CA SER A 128 -15.74 -10.48 -17.38
C SER A 128 -14.56 -9.70 -17.93
N ALA A 129 -14.56 -9.43 -19.24
CA ALA A 129 -13.66 -8.42 -19.79
C ALA A 129 -14.15 -7.03 -19.38
N LEU A 130 -13.25 -6.20 -18.85
CA LEU A 130 -13.50 -4.80 -18.49
C LEU A 130 -12.75 -3.90 -19.49
N SER A 131 -13.44 -2.98 -20.15
CA SER A 131 -12.82 -2.00 -21.06
C SER A 131 -13.52 -0.66 -20.99
N ASP A 132 -12.77 0.44 -21.01
CA ASP A 132 -13.31 1.80 -20.85
C ASP A 132 -14.15 1.92 -19.57
N ILE A 133 -13.62 1.36 -18.49
CA ILE A 133 -14.16 1.52 -17.14
C ILE A 133 -13.35 2.61 -16.47
N ASP A 134 -14.00 3.71 -16.09
CA ASP A 134 -13.31 4.85 -15.48
C ASP A 134 -13.07 4.60 -14.00
N LEU A 135 -14.10 4.11 -13.30
CA LEU A 135 -14.07 3.87 -11.85
C LEU A 135 -14.78 2.56 -11.46
N ILE A 136 -14.17 1.84 -10.53
CA ILE A 136 -14.82 0.80 -9.74
C ILE A 136 -14.79 1.24 -8.27
N THR A 137 -15.95 1.30 -7.64
CA THR A 137 -16.09 1.59 -6.21
C THR A 137 -16.50 0.32 -5.48
N VAL A 138 -15.73 -0.07 -4.47
CA VAL A 138 -16.05 -1.17 -3.56
C VAL A 138 -16.40 -0.57 -2.20
N ASN A 139 -17.70 -0.52 -1.89
CA ASN A 139 -18.18 0.08 -0.65
C ASN A 139 -17.78 -0.75 0.57
N SER A 140 -17.79 -0.12 1.75
CA SER A 140 -17.65 -0.84 3.01
C SER A 140 -18.69 -1.96 3.14
N GLY A 141 -18.28 -3.09 3.73
CA GLY A 141 -19.10 -4.30 3.81
C GLY A 141 -19.25 -5.08 2.50
N SER A 142 -18.62 -4.64 1.40
CA SER A 142 -18.68 -5.30 0.10
C SER A 142 -17.39 -6.07 -0.22
N ALA A 143 -17.48 -7.06 -1.10
CA ALA A 143 -16.35 -7.84 -1.59
C ALA A 143 -16.34 -7.91 -3.13
N LEU A 144 -15.18 -7.65 -3.72
CA LEU A 144 -14.91 -7.75 -5.14
C LEU A 144 -13.74 -8.72 -5.37
N THR A 145 -13.97 -9.79 -6.11
CA THR A 145 -12.93 -10.71 -6.57
C THR A 145 -12.68 -10.52 -8.06
N LEU A 146 -11.41 -10.28 -8.42
CA LEU A 146 -10.93 -10.22 -9.81
C LEU A 146 -10.23 -11.54 -10.15
N SER A 147 -10.90 -12.36 -10.96
CA SER A 147 -10.52 -13.77 -11.20
C SER A 147 -9.76 -14.03 -12.51
N ARG A 148 -9.40 -12.97 -13.26
CA ARG A 148 -8.66 -13.04 -14.52
C ARG A 148 -7.57 -11.99 -14.63
N ASP A 149 -6.79 -12.05 -15.71
CA ASP A 149 -5.77 -11.05 -16.00
C ASP A 149 -6.39 -9.76 -16.59
N TYR A 150 -6.03 -8.63 -16.01
CA TYR A 150 -6.42 -7.25 -16.37
C TYR A 150 -5.17 -6.40 -16.66
N ALA A 151 -4.32 -6.85 -17.58
CA ALA A 151 -3.01 -6.23 -17.89
C ALA A 151 -3.09 -4.82 -18.52
N GLY A 152 -4.25 -4.39 -18.99
CA GLY A 152 -4.45 -3.10 -19.67
C GLY A 152 -5.59 -2.28 -19.08
N PHE A 153 -6.04 -2.59 -17.85
CA PHE A 153 -7.09 -1.82 -17.21
C PHE A 153 -6.55 -0.43 -16.85
N LYS A 154 -7.26 0.60 -17.32
CA LYS A 154 -6.90 2.01 -17.23
C LYS A 154 -7.87 2.81 -16.34
N GLY A 155 -8.71 2.12 -15.58
CA GLY A 155 -9.58 2.77 -14.63
C GLY A 155 -8.90 3.05 -13.30
N SER A 156 -9.71 3.50 -12.36
CA SER A 156 -9.38 3.60 -10.94
C SER A 156 -10.21 2.62 -10.13
N ILE A 157 -9.68 2.17 -8.99
CA ILE A 157 -10.46 1.45 -7.98
C ILE A 157 -10.42 2.27 -6.67
N GLU A 158 -11.59 2.54 -6.12
CA GLU A 158 -11.76 3.06 -4.77
C GLU A 158 -12.30 1.95 -3.88
N ASN A 159 -11.52 1.56 -2.87
CA ASN A 159 -11.83 0.42 -2.03
C ASN A 159 -11.99 0.81 -0.56
N SER A 160 -13.18 0.54 -0.05
CA SER A 160 -13.56 0.56 1.36
C SER A 160 -14.00 -0.82 1.87
N GLY A 161 -14.05 -1.83 0.99
CA GLY A 161 -14.41 -3.20 1.33
C GLY A 161 -13.23 -4.17 1.13
N LEU A 162 -13.53 -5.41 0.74
CA LEU A 162 -12.56 -6.43 0.38
C LEU A 162 -12.34 -6.46 -1.14
N LEU A 163 -11.14 -6.12 -1.60
CA LEU A 163 -10.72 -6.31 -2.99
C LEU A 163 -9.75 -7.50 -3.07
N THR A 164 -10.19 -8.61 -3.63
CA THR A 164 -9.35 -9.80 -3.85
C THR A 164 -8.86 -9.85 -5.29
N VAL A 165 -7.55 -9.76 -5.48
CA VAL A 165 -6.92 -9.91 -6.80
C VAL A 165 -6.19 -11.25 -6.84
N ASN A 166 -6.69 -12.19 -7.64
CA ASN A 166 -6.11 -13.55 -7.71
C ASN A 166 -5.11 -13.74 -8.86
N ARG A 167 -5.04 -12.78 -9.79
CA ARG A 167 -4.11 -12.83 -10.94
C ARG A 167 -3.51 -11.45 -11.24
N LEU A 168 -3.20 -11.12 -12.49
CA LEU A 168 -2.62 -9.82 -12.82
C LEU A 168 -3.69 -8.72 -12.85
N LEU A 169 -3.50 -7.65 -12.08
CA LEU A 169 -4.20 -6.38 -12.24
C LEU A 169 -3.19 -5.28 -12.55
N GLN A 170 -3.26 -4.68 -13.74
CA GLN A 170 -2.64 -3.38 -14.00
C GLN A 170 -3.72 -2.31 -13.93
N ILE A 171 -3.45 -1.21 -13.24
CA ILE A 171 -4.43 -0.16 -12.99
C ILE A 171 -3.76 1.21 -13.01
N HIS A 172 -4.51 2.27 -13.34
CA HIS A 172 -4.00 3.64 -13.19
C HIS A 172 -3.93 4.01 -11.72
N SER A 173 -5.07 3.99 -11.03
CA SER A 173 -5.15 4.42 -9.64
C SER A 173 -5.82 3.40 -8.74
N LEU A 174 -5.26 3.22 -7.55
CA LEU A 174 -5.85 2.42 -6.49
C LEU A 174 -5.90 3.27 -5.21
N THR A 175 -7.10 3.46 -4.67
CA THR A 175 -7.31 4.13 -3.39
C THR A 175 -7.84 3.12 -2.39
N LEU A 176 -7.12 2.93 -1.28
CA LEU A 176 -7.57 2.19 -0.11
C LEU A 176 -7.98 3.20 0.96
N ASN A 177 -9.29 3.39 1.13
CA ASN A 177 -9.84 4.34 2.10
C ASN A 177 -9.82 3.77 3.51
N ASP A 178 -10.28 2.52 3.66
CA ASP A 178 -10.34 1.70 4.88
C ASP A 178 -10.46 0.20 4.56
N GLY A 179 -10.41 -0.16 3.29
CA GLY A 179 -10.59 -1.52 2.82
C GLY A 179 -9.32 -2.39 2.86
N THR A 180 -9.50 -3.63 2.43
CA THR A 180 -8.44 -4.64 2.31
C THR A 180 -8.16 -4.93 0.85
N LEU A 181 -6.90 -4.83 0.42
CA LEU A 181 -6.39 -5.48 -0.78
C LEU A 181 -5.87 -6.87 -0.42
N ALA A 182 -6.52 -7.90 -0.93
CA ALA A 182 -6.24 -9.30 -0.69
C ALA A 182 -5.85 -10.07 -1.97
N GLY A 183 -5.53 -11.35 -1.79
CA GLY A 183 -5.34 -12.31 -2.88
C GLY A 183 -3.88 -12.53 -3.26
N ASN A 184 -3.65 -13.49 -4.15
CA ASN A 184 -2.31 -13.96 -4.51
C ASN A 184 -1.80 -13.38 -5.84
N GLY A 185 -2.58 -12.48 -6.45
CA GLY A 185 -2.29 -11.84 -7.71
C GLY A 185 -1.25 -10.73 -7.62
N LYS A 186 -0.68 -10.38 -8.78
CA LYS A 186 0.21 -9.23 -8.95
C LYS A 186 -0.63 -7.99 -9.24
N VAL A 187 -0.46 -6.95 -8.44
CA VAL A 187 -1.11 -5.65 -8.63
C VAL A 187 -0.06 -4.61 -9.04
N ARG A 188 -0.24 -3.97 -10.20
CA ARG A 188 0.61 -2.90 -10.71
C ARG A 188 -0.18 -1.61 -10.85
N VAL A 189 0.14 -0.63 -10.01
CA VAL A 189 -0.44 0.72 -10.04
C VAL A 189 0.49 1.64 -10.83
N THR A 190 -0.05 2.35 -11.82
CA THR A 190 0.76 3.09 -12.80
C THR A 190 0.72 4.61 -12.62
N GLN A 191 -0.27 5.17 -11.91
CA GLN A 191 -0.42 6.61 -11.70
C GLN A 191 -0.53 7.00 -10.22
N ALA A 192 -1.51 6.48 -9.47
CA ALA A 192 -1.69 6.90 -8.08
C ALA A 192 -2.04 5.74 -7.15
N PHE A 193 -1.31 5.60 -6.04
CA PHE A 193 -1.67 4.67 -4.97
C PHE A 193 -1.96 5.45 -3.69
N ASN A 194 -3.23 5.59 -3.32
CA ASN A 194 -3.61 6.32 -2.11
C ASN A 194 -3.95 5.31 -1.02
N PHE A 195 -3.03 5.07 -0.10
CA PHE A 195 -3.22 4.13 1.01
C PHE A 195 -3.50 4.92 2.29
N ALA A 196 -4.77 5.27 2.51
CA ALA A 196 -5.15 6.15 3.62
C ALA A 196 -5.14 5.42 4.98
N GLN A 197 -5.68 4.21 5.00
CA GLN A 197 -5.69 3.23 6.10
C GLN A 197 -6.23 1.88 5.57
N GLY A 198 -6.14 0.81 6.35
CA GLY A 198 -6.61 -0.53 5.98
C GLY A 198 -5.47 -1.52 5.77
N HIS A 199 -5.71 -2.58 5.00
CA HIS A 199 -4.80 -3.73 4.89
C HIS A 199 -4.40 -4.03 3.45
N VAL A 200 -3.14 -4.44 3.27
CA VAL A 200 -2.60 -5.00 2.03
C VAL A 200 -2.00 -6.36 2.38
N THR A 201 -2.70 -7.46 2.08
CA THR A 201 -2.43 -8.81 2.64
C THR A 201 -2.58 -9.94 1.62
N GLY A 202 -1.89 -11.07 1.80
CA GLY A 202 -1.88 -12.24 0.91
C GLY A 202 -0.56 -12.39 0.14
N GLU A 203 -0.37 -13.45 -0.65
CA GLU A 203 0.99 -13.84 -1.08
C GLU A 203 1.52 -13.14 -2.34
N GLY A 204 0.66 -12.45 -3.09
CA GLY A 204 1.03 -11.74 -4.34
C GLY A 204 1.78 -10.41 -4.13
N GLU A 205 2.36 -9.88 -5.22
CA GLU A 205 3.14 -8.62 -5.20
C GLU A 205 2.29 -7.37 -5.46
N LEU A 206 2.60 -6.27 -4.75
CA LEU A 206 2.16 -4.92 -5.09
C LEU A 206 3.30 -4.13 -5.73
N ILE A 207 3.06 -3.46 -6.85
CA ILE A 207 4.06 -2.67 -7.57
C ILE A 207 3.50 -1.28 -7.86
N THR A 208 4.18 -0.23 -7.41
CA THR A 208 3.94 1.15 -7.87
C THR A 208 4.98 1.50 -8.92
N ALA A 209 4.52 1.87 -10.12
CA ALA A 209 5.39 2.20 -11.24
C ALA A 209 6.22 3.48 -10.99
N ASN A 210 7.22 3.73 -11.83
CA ASN A 210 8.07 4.93 -11.72
C ASN A 210 7.32 6.25 -11.96
N THR A 211 6.19 6.20 -12.66
CA THR A 211 5.27 7.33 -12.83
C THR A 211 4.26 7.46 -11.70
N ALA A 212 4.21 6.48 -10.78
CA ALA A 212 3.22 6.47 -9.73
C ALA A 212 3.61 7.40 -8.57
N THR A 213 2.63 8.11 -8.03
CA THR A 213 2.74 8.80 -6.74
C THR A 213 1.85 8.12 -5.71
N THR A 214 2.42 7.81 -4.55
CA THR A 214 1.72 7.24 -3.42
C THR A 214 1.52 8.27 -2.32
N THR A 215 0.33 8.33 -1.74
CA THR A 215 0.09 9.00 -0.45
C THR A 215 -0.20 7.94 0.61
N LEU A 216 0.53 7.96 1.73
CA LEU A 216 0.52 6.89 2.73
C LEU A 216 0.03 7.36 4.11
N ALA A 217 -0.82 6.52 4.72
CA ALA A 217 -1.32 6.55 6.10
C ALA A 217 -2.06 7.83 6.51
N THR A 218 -2.72 8.52 5.57
CA THR A 218 -3.29 9.86 5.78
C THR A 218 -4.50 9.92 6.71
N LYS A 219 -5.16 8.79 7.02
CA LYS A 219 -6.39 8.77 7.83
C LYS A 219 -6.32 7.89 9.08
N GLY A 220 -5.48 6.85 9.07
CA GLY A 220 -5.41 5.88 10.18
C GLY A 220 -4.29 4.87 9.97
N ALA A 221 -4.40 3.73 10.67
CA ALA A 221 -3.40 2.67 10.60
C ALA A 221 -3.36 2.01 9.20
N ALA A 222 -2.15 1.82 8.69
CA ALA A 222 -1.90 1.15 7.42
C ALA A 222 -1.09 -0.12 7.67
N TYR A 223 -1.61 -1.25 7.20
CA TYR A 223 -1.01 -2.56 7.40
C TYR A 223 -0.55 -3.15 6.07
N LEU A 224 0.71 -3.54 6.00
CA LEU A 224 1.34 -4.18 4.86
C LEU A 224 1.83 -5.57 5.27
N ASP A 225 1.19 -6.59 4.73
CA ASP A 225 1.48 -8.02 4.91
C ASP A 225 1.71 -8.69 3.54
N LYS A 226 2.40 -7.94 2.67
CA LYS A 226 2.74 -8.27 1.29
C LYS A 226 4.10 -7.71 0.93
N HIS A 227 4.66 -8.20 -0.17
CA HIS A 227 5.79 -7.52 -0.80
C HIS A 227 5.32 -6.36 -1.69
N TRP A 228 5.64 -5.14 -1.26
CA TRP A 228 5.49 -3.92 -2.05
C TRP A 228 6.82 -3.48 -2.67
N PHE A 229 6.85 -3.39 -4.01
CA PHE A 229 7.92 -2.74 -4.76
C PHE A 229 7.51 -1.33 -5.17
N ASN A 230 8.19 -0.33 -4.64
CA ASN A 230 8.04 1.05 -5.07
C ASN A 230 9.11 1.44 -6.08
N TYR A 231 8.71 1.81 -7.29
CA TYR A 231 9.60 2.43 -8.27
C TYR A 231 9.33 3.93 -8.47
N GLY A 232 8.25 4.44 -7.90
CA GLY A 232 7.79 5.83 -8.03
C GLY A 232 8.11 6.67 -6.81
N LYS A 233 7.23 7.60 -6.50
CA LYS A 233 7.34 8.51 -5.36
C LYS A 233 6.34 8.11 -4.28
N VAL A 234 6.78 8.01 -3.02
CA VAL A 234 5.89 7.84 -1.86
C VAL A 234 5.99 9.09 -1.00
N ASN A 235 4.85 9.69 -0.68
CA ASN A 235 4.72 10.74 0.33
C ASN A 235 3.98 10.15 1.53
N TRP A 236 4.71 9.92 2.60
CA TRP A 236 4.16 9.49 3.87
C TRP A 236 3.89 10.71 4.74
N THR A 237 2.66 11.20 4.65
CA THR A 237 2.21 12.42 5.32
C THR A 237 1.32 12.15 6.53
N GLY A 238 0.90 10.90 6.73
CA GLY A 238 0.21 10.46 7.95
C GLY A 238 1.14 10.35 9.16
N ALA A 239 0.58 10.45 10.37
CA ALA A 239 1.31 10.28 11.62
C ALA A 239 1.34 8.83 12.14
N ASN A 240 0.71 7.89 11.43
CA ASN A 240 0.64 6.49 11.85
C ASN A 240 1.80 5.69 11.29
N ALA A 241 2.22 4.67 12.06
CA ALA A 241 3.18 3.66 11.62
C ALA A 241 2.67 2.86 10.41
N LEU A 242 3.62 2.36 9.61
CA LEU A 242 3.36 1.30 8.65
C LEU A 242 3.82 -0.01 9.29
N ALA A 243 2.86 -0.90 9.54
CA ALA A 243 3.09 -2.12 10.30
C ALA A 243 2.72 -3.37 9.50
N SER A 244 3.25 -4.50 9.93
CA SER A 244 2.81 -5.84 9.51
C SER A 244 2.20 -6.54 10.71
N GLU A 245 1.00 -7.11 10.56
CA GLU A 245 0.35 -7.87 11.64
C GLU A 245 0.74 -9.36 11.62
N THR A 246 1.16 -9.85 10.44
CA THR A 246 1.50 -11.27 10.24
C THR A 246 3.00 -11.54 10.27
N GLY A 247 3.83 -10.50 10.24
CA GLY A 247 5.28 -10.63 10.11
C GLY A 247 5.75 -10.96 8.70
N ASN A 248 4.91 -10.81 7.67
CA ASN A 248 5.25 -11.06 6.26
C ASN A 248 5.42 -9.77 5.44
N GLY A 249 5.23 -8.60 6.06
CA GLY A 249 5.30 -7.31 5.38
C GLY A 249 6.71 -6.99 4.87
N GLN A 250 6.83 -6.77 3.55
CA GLN A 250 8.10 -6.41 2.94
C GLN A 250 7.93 -5.20 2.04
N TRP A 251 8.81 -4.22 2.17
CA TRP A 251 8.85 -3.06 1.30
C TRP A 251 10.23 -2.85 0.70
N THR A 252 10.27 -2.72 -0.62
CA THR A 252 11.45 -2.33 -1.37
C THR A 252 11.23 -0.97 -2.02
N ASN A 253 11.98 0.04 -1.56
CA ASN A 253 12.11 1.33 -2.23
C ASN A 253 13.19 1.19 -3.32
N GLY A 254 12.76 1.00 -4.56
CA GLY A 254 13.62 0.64 -5.69
C GLY A 254 14.56 1.75 -6.17
N VAL A 255 15.45 1.41 -7.10
CA VAL A 255 16.38 2.36 -7.70
C VAL A 255 15.62 3.55 -8.34
N ARG A 256 16.09 4.78 -8.09
CA ARG A 256 15.48 6.06 -8.53
C ARG A 256 14.09 6.35 -7.96
N SER A 257 13.58 5.50 -7.08
CA SER A 257 12.37 5.81 -6.32
C SER A 257 12.68 6.77 -5.17
N VAL A 258 11.66 7.50 -4.74
CA VAL A 258 11.77 8.48 -3.66
C VAL A 258 10.73 8.17 -2.60
N LEU A 259 11.17 8.04 -1.35
CA LEU A 259 10.31 7.99 -0.18
C LEU A 259 10.51 9.30 0.61
N ASN A 260 9.47 10.11 0.71
CA ASN A 260 9.43 11.29 1.56
C ASN A 260 8.64 10.97 2.82
N LEU A 261 9.23 11.24 3.99
CA LEU A 261 8.58 11.06 5.28
C LEU A 261 8.50 12.38 6.03
N GLY A 262 7.36 12.58 6.69
CA GLY A 262 7.13 13.71 7.57
C GLY A 262 6.83 15.01 6.82
N ASP A 263 6.30 15.96 7.59
CA ASP A 263 6.22 17.37 7.25
C ASP A 263 7.25 18.09 8.13
N ALA A 264 8.06 18.97 7.54
CA ALA A 264 9.05 19.78 8.25
C ALA A 264 8.49 20.51 9.48
N SER A 265 7.18 20.78 9.50
CA SER A 265 6.51 21.51 10.57
C SER A 265 5.89 20.65 11.68
N ALA A 266 5.78 19.33 11.48
CA ALA A 266 5.21 18.42 12.46
C ALA A 266 6.33 17.56 13.05
N SER A 267 6.26 17.23 14.34
CA SER A 267 7.18 16.28 15.00
C SER A 267 6.55 14.88 15.15
N PRO A 268 6.07 14.21 14.08
CA PRO A 268 5.50 12.88 14.22
C PRO A 268 6.61 11.85 14.49
N GLU A 269 6.31 10.85 15.31
CA GLU A 269 7.10 9.62 15.32
C GLU A 269 6.53 8.66 14.28
N LEU A 270 7.32 8.34 13.26
CA LEU A 270 6.96 7.42 12.20
C LEU A 270 7.73 6.12 12.36
N ALA A 271 7.04 4.99 12.40
CA ALA A 271 7.67 3.69 12.56
C ALA A 271 7.46 2.79 11.33
N LEU A 272 8.56 2.25 10.82
CA LEU A 272 8.59 1.13 9.87
C LEU A 272 8.71 -0.19 10.65
N ASN A 273 7.55 -0.78 10.94
CA ASN A 273 7.41 -2.02 11.70
C ASN A 273 7.03 -3.17 10.76
N LEU A 274 7.93 -3.45 9.83
CA LEU A 274 7.80 -4.51 8.82
C LEU A 274 8.80 -5.63 9.11
N GLU A 275 8.60 -6.78 8.49
CA GLU A 275 9.61 -7.85 8.48
C GLU A 275 10.87 -7.37 7.76
N ARG A 276 10.68 -6.74 6.60
CA ARG A 276 11.77 -6.26 5.76
C ARG A 276 11.51 -4.90 5.15
N PHE A 277 12.51 -4.03 5.22
CA PHE A 277 12.58 -2.78 4.47
C PHE A 277 13.94 -2.64 3.78
N ASN A 278 13.94 -2.65 2.45
CA ASN A 278 15.13 -2.45 1.62
C ASN A 278 15.07 -1.09 0.93
N ASN A 279 16.18 -0.35 0.93
CA ASN A 279 16.27 0.92 0.22
C ASN A 279 17.38 0.90 -0.84
N ALA A 280 17.00 1.02 -2.11
CA ALA A 280 17.88 1.28 -3.24
C ALA A 280 17.64 2.66 -3.89
N GLY A 281 16.65 3.39 -3.40
CA GLY A 281 16.27 4.73 -3.86
C GLY A 281 16.81 5.82 -2.93
N VAL A 282 16.00 6.86 -2.73
CA VAL A 282 16.25 7.92 -1.76
C VAL A 282 15.14 7.91 -0.71
N VAL A 283 15.54 7.98 0.56
CA VAL A 283 14.67 8.19 1.72
C VAL A 283 14.95 9.58 2.26
N ASN A 284 13.99 10.49 2.14
CA ASN A 284 14.06 11.84 2.69
C ASN A 284 13.25 11.88 3.99
N VAL A 285 13.91 12.12 5.12
CA VAL A 285 13.26 12.38 6.41
C VAL A 285 13.18 13.90 6.56
N LEU A 286 12.03 14.48 6.19
CA LEU A 286 11.86 15.93 6.07
C LEU A 286 11.55 16.60 7.41
N GLY A 287 11.02 15.84 8.38
CA GLY A 287 10.68 16.28 9.72
C GLY A 287 10.27 15.09 10.60
N GLY A 288 10.20 15.30 11.92
CA GLY A 288 9.84 14.26 12.88
C GLY A 288 10.93 13.20 13.09
N HIS A 289 10.53 12.03 13.56
CA HIS A 289 11.46 10.94 13.90
C HIS A 289 11.09 9.66 13.16
N LEU A 290 11.93 9.24 12.21
CA LEU A 290 11.80 7.94 11.56
C LEU A 290 12.49 6.85 12.39
N LYS A 291 11.69 5.89 12.85
CA LYS A 291 12.12 4.69 13.56
C LYS A 291 12.00 3.48 12.64
N ILE A 292 13.09 2.75 12.44
CA ILE A 292 13.13 1.56 11.59
C ILE A 292 13.47 0.34 12.45
N SER A 293 12.52 -0.57 12.59
CA SER A 293 12.70 -1.84 13.31
C SER A 293 12.89 -3.02 12.36
N ALA A 294 12.68 -2.80 11.06
CA ALA A 294 12.73 -3.83 10.03
C ALA A 294 14.16 -4.21 9.64
N SER A 295 14.37 -5.50 9.39
CA SER A 295 15.58 -6.01 8.75
C SER A 295 15.67 -5.52 7.30
N GLY A 296 16.85 -5.49 6.68
CA GLY A 296 16.97 -4.88 5.37
C GLY A 296 18.36 -4.88 4.76
N ASN A 297 18.39 -4.66 3.45
CA ASN A 297 19.61 -4.30 2.74
C ASN A 297 19.43 -2.96 2.05
N ASP A 298 20.47 -2.13 2.14
CA ASP A 298 20.46 -0.78 1.63
C ASP A 298 21.58 -0.58 0.61
N ASP A 299 21.19 -0.13 -0.58
CA ASP A 299 22.05 0.30 -1.68
C ASP A 299 21.79 1.78 -2.04
N GLY A 300 20.84 2.43 -1.35
CA GLY A 300 20.35 3.78 -1.61
C GLY A 300 20.75 4.80 -0.53
N ARG A 301 20.10 5.98 -0.57
CA ARG A 301 20.43 7.12 0.29
C ARG A 301 19.38 7.38 1.37
N TYR A 302 19.82 7.88 2.50
CA TYR A 302 19.01 8.51 3.54
C TYR A 302 19.46 9.95 3.71
N GLU A 303 18.55 10.90 3.51
CA GLU A 303 18.77 12.33 3.67
C GLU A 303 17.89 12.81 4.83
N VAL A 304 18.51 13.23 5.94
CA VAL A 304 17.81 13.65 7.16
C VAL A 304 17.92 15.17 7.29
N ALA A 305 16.78 15.86 7.36
CA ALA A 305 16.73 17.31 7.53
C ALA A 305 17.12 17.75 8.95
N GLU A 306 17.48 19.02 9.13
CA GLU A 306 17.92 19.59 10.41
C GLU A 306 16.90 19.39 11.57
N GLN A 307 15.60 19.37 11.27
CA GLN A 307 14.55 19.15 12.29
C GLN A 307 14.10 17.69 12.40
N ALA A 308 14.82 16.76 11.79
CA ALA A 308 14.42 15.36 11.66
C ALA A 308 15.42 14.41 12.32
N PHE A 309 14.92 13.27 12.77
CA PHE A 309 15.72 12.23 13.40
C PHE A 309 15.56 10.89 12.68
N LEU A 310 16.61 10.08 12.70
CA LEU A 310 16.62 8.72 12.16
C LEU A 310 17.15 7.76 13.23
N SER A 311 16.42 6.67 13.45
CA SER A 311 16.84 5.61 14.35
C SER A 311 16.58 4.23 13.79
N PHE A 312 17.54 3.34 14.01
CA PHE A 312 17.41 1.91 13.72
C PHE A 312 17.24 1.17 15.04
N LEU A 313 16.03 0.74 15.33
CA LEU A 313 15.61 0.25 16.65
C LEU A 313 15.48 -1.27 16.76
N GLY A 314 15.86 -2.00 15.71
CA GLY A 314 15.81 -3.45 15.66
C GLY A 314 16.25 -3.99 14.31
N GLY A 315 16.02 -5.29 14.12
CA GLY A 315 16.30 -6.00 12.87
C GLY A 315 17.79 -6.17 12.56
N GLU A 316 18.06 -6.87 11.46
CA GLU A 316 19.38 -7.00 10.86
C GLU A 316 19.46 -6.14 9.60
N ARG A 317 20.33 -5.14 9.60
CA ARG A 317 20.49 -4.19 8.50
C ARG A 317 21.90 -4.19 7.93
N THR A 318 21.99 -4.21 6.62
CA THR A 318 23.25 -4.13 5.88
C THR A 318 23.24 -2.96 4.91
N PHE A 319 24.11 -1.99 5.16
CA PHE A 319 24.43 -0.86 4.29
C PHE A 319 25.57 -1.29 3.35
N ARG A 320 25.25 -1.46 2.07
CA ARG A 320 26.18 -1.93 1.04
C ARG A 320 27.00 -0.78 0.46
N ALA A 321 27.94 -1.12 -0.43
CA ALA A 321 28.97 -0.24 -0.98
C ALA A 321 28.52 1.06 -1.67
N HIS A 322 27.22 1.27 -1.87
CA HIS A 322 26.67 2.49 -2.50
C HIS A 322 25.69 3.23 -1.60
N SER A 323 25.43 2.70 -0.40
CA SER A 323 24.53 3.33 0.53
C SER A 323 25.17 4.55 1.19
N VAL A 324 24.34 5.57 1.42
CA VAL A 324 24.76 6.83 2.04
C VAL A 324 23.74 7.21 3.10
N ILE A 325 24.21 7.66 4.25
CA ILE A 325 23.40 8.38 5.23
C ILE A 325 24.01 9.76 5.42
N ASN A 326 23.20 10.80 5.27
CA ASN A 326 23.52 12.18 5.61
C ASN A 326 22.58 12.65 6.72
N SER A 327 23.14 13.09 7.84
CA SER A 327 22.37 13.64 8.96
C SER A 327 23.25 14.53 9.83
N ASP A 328 22.82 15.78 10.02
CA ASP A 328 23.44 16.69 11.01
C ASP A 328 22.87 16.43 12.42
N GLN A 329 21.83 15.60 12.53
CA GLN A 329 21.21 15.18 13.79
C GLN A 329 21.76 13.81 14.23
N VAL A 330 21.56 13.50 15.52
CA VAL A 330 21.96 12.22 16.11
C VAL A 330 21.36 11.04 15.35
N LEU A 331 22.25 10.15 14.89
CA LEU A 331 21.87 8.85 14.37
C LEU A 331 21.96 7.82 15.49
N SER A 332 20.86 7.10 15.77
CA SER A 332 20.85 6.12 16.87
C SER A 332 20.54 4.69 16.45
N PHE A 333 21.20 3.74 17.11
CA PHE A 333 21.03 2.30 16.92
C PHE A 333 20.71 1.61 18.25
N ALA A 334 19.66 0.78 18.24
CA ALA A 334 19.19 0.04 19.40
C ALA A 334 18.62 -1.33 19.03
N ASN A 335 18.68 -2.30 19.95
CA ASN A 335 18.11 -3.66 19.89
C ASN A 335 18.41 -4.54 18.65
N GLY A 336 19.08 -4.02 17.63
CA GLY A 336 19.33 -4.70 16.35
C GLY A 336 20.82 -4.77 15.99
N GLN A 337 21.09 -5.33 14.82
CA GLN A 337 22.44 -5.43 14.25
C GLN A 337 22.51 -4.62 12.96
N THR A 338 23.48 -3.71 12.88
CA THR A 338 23.74 -2.93 11.68
C THR A 338 25.18 -3.13 11.21
N LEU A 339 25.36 -3.40 9.92
CA LEU A 339 26.63 -3.52 9.25
C LEU A 339 26.75 -2.48 8.14
N PHE A 340 27.78 -1.65 8.20
CA PHE A 340 28.24 -0.84 7.06
C PHE A 340 29.38 -1.55 6.35
N GLN A 341 29.18 -1.89 5.09
CA GLN A 341 30.18 -2.56 4.25
C GLN A 341 31.11 -1.56 3.57
N ARG A 342 32.22 -2.06 3.01
CA ARG A 342 33.19 -1.25 2.28
C ARG A 342 32.50 -0.46 1.17
N GLY A 343 32.74 0.84 1.14
CA GLY A 343 32.15 1.77 0.18
C GLY A 343 30.85 2.44 0.64
N ALA A 344 30.22 1.97 1.72
CA ALA A 344 29.13 2.71 2.34
C ALA A 344 29.64 4.03 2.94
N GLU A 345 28.84 5.09 2.87
CA GLU A 345 29.17 6.40 3.40
C GLU A 345 28.25 6.76 4.57
N LEU A 346 28.87 7.23 5.66
CA LEU A 346 28.18 7.65 6.87
C LEU A 346 28.64 9.07 7.22
N ASN A 347 27.85 10.05 6.78
CA ASN A 347 28.13 11.48 6.96
C ASN A 347 27.23 11.99 8.08
N ILE A 348 27.72 11.85 9.32
CA ILE A 348 27.01 12.25 10.54
C ILE A 348 27.96 12.95 11.50
N ASP A 349 27.41 13.85 12.29
CA ASP A 349 28.16 14.52 13.36
C ASP A 349 27.99 13.81 14.71
N GLU A 350 26.86 13.15 14.93
CA GLU A 350 26.53 12.54 16.21
C GLU A 350 26.02 11.10 16.06
N LEU A 351 26.58 10.20 16.88
CA LEU A 351 26.24 8.77 16.90
C LEU A 351 25.88 8.32 18.32
N GLU A 352 24.76 7.61 18.44
CA GLU A 352 24.33 6.98 19.69
C GLU A 352 24.10 5.46 19.53
N LEU A 353 24.66 4.67 20.46
CA LEU A 353 24.36 3.24 20.63
C LEU A 353 23.68 3.00 21.98
N SER A 354 22.47 2.46 21.96
CA SER A 354 21.67 2.19 23.16
C SER A 354 20.96 0.83 23.09
N SER A 355 20.36 0.40 24.20
CA SER A 355 19.61 -0.85 24.36
C SER A 355 20.22 -2.05 23.66
N PHE A 356 21.52 -2.27 23.87
CA PHE A 356 22.28 -3.41 23.32
C PHE A 356 22.33 -3.47 21.78
N GLY A 357 22.15 -2.34 21.09
CA GLY A 357 22.37 -2.25 19.65
C GLY A 357 23.81 -2.59 19.26
N SER A 358 23.97 -3.27 18.14
CA SER A 358 25.28 -3.65 17.58
C SER A 358 25.51 -2.95 16.25
N LEU A 359 26.58 -2.14 16.17
CA LEU A 359 27.01 -1.44 14.97
C LEU A 359 28.39 -1.94 14.55
N THR A 360 28.52 -2.36 13.30
CA THR A 360 29.79 -2.80 12.70
C THR A 360 30.17 -1.88 11.54
N LEU A 361 31.28 -1.17 11.68
CA LEU A 361 31.79 -0.21 10.69
C LEU A 361 32.95 -0.82 9.89
N ARG A 362 32.70 -1.12 8.61
CA ARG A 362 33.70 -1.62 7.65
C ARG A 362 33.66 -0.83 6.34
N THR A 363 33.30 0.45 6.42
CA THR A 363 33.22 1.37 5.28
C THR A 363 34.56 1.50 4.55
N GLY A 364 35.67 1.34 5.27
CA GLY A 364 37.01 1.61 4.78
C GLY A 364 37.39 3.09 4.84
N ASN A 365 36.55 3.93 5.45
CA ASN A 365 36.72 5.37 5.59
C ASN A 365 37.01 5.75 7.05
N LEU A 366 37.56 6.96 7.26
CA LEU A 366 37.61 7.59 8.58
C LEU A 366 36.23 8.15 8.91
N LEU A 367 35.66 7.78 10.05
CA LEU A 367 34.46 8.41 10.59
C LEU A 367 34.86 9.55 11.52
N SER A 368 34.39 10.77 11.23
CA SER A 368 34.61 11.94 12.09
C SER A 368 33.29 12.29 12.76
N LEU A 369 33.27 12.38 14.09
CA LEU A 369 32.10 12.69 14.90
C LEU A 369 32.42 13.88 15.81
N ASN A 370 31.44 14.73 16.06
CA ASN A 370 31.48 15.66 17.19
C ASN A 370 31.20 14.89 18.48
N THR A 371 30.16 14.05 18.48
CA THR A 371 29.74 13.28 19.66
C THR A 371 29.61 11.79 19.34
N LEU A 372 30.28 10.96 20.15
CA LEU A 372 30.05 9.53 20.20
C LEU A 372 29.51 9.14 21.57
N THR A 373 28.28 8.62 21.61
CA THR A 373 27.64 8.13 22.82
C THR A 373 27.38 6.63 22.74
N ILE A 374 27.87 5.88 23.73
CA ILE A 374 27.59 4.45 23.91
C ILE A 374 26.97 4.30 25.31
N ASN A 375 25.63 4.30 25.34
CA ASN A 375 24.83 4.12 26.54
C ASN A 375 24.84 2.65 26.96
N THR A 376 24.46 1.77 26.04
CA THR A 376 24.48 0.31 26.17
C THR A 376 24.51 -0.26 24.76
N GLY A 377 25.60 -0.91 24.34
CA GLY A 377 25.72 -1.38 22.96
C GLY A 377 27.10 -1.88 22.60
N SER A 378 27.29 -2.20 21.33
CA SER A 378 28.57 -2.64 20.77
C SER A 378 28.89 -1.89 19.50
N LEU A 379 30.00 -1.14 19.51
CA LEU A 379 30.63 -0.64 18.29
C LEU A 379 31.81 -1.53 17.93
N SER A 380 31.84 -2.04 16.70
CA SER A 380 32.93 -2.89 16.22
C SER A 380 33.29 -2.59 14.76
N GLY A 381 34.30 -3.28 14.23
CA GLY A 381 34.69 -3.15 12.83
C GLY A 381 36.15 -2.75 12.68
N ASN A 382 36.52 -2.21 11.53
CA ASN A 382 37.92 -1.88 11.20
C ASN A 382 38.10 -0.44 10.72
N ASP A 383 37.05 0.37 10.76
CA ASP A 383 37.13 1.80 10.47
C ASP A 383 37.78 2.54 11.64
N SER A 384 38.52 3.60 11.33
CA SER A 384 39.05 4.51 12.34
C SER A 384 38.01 5.58 12.65
N ILE A 385 38.00 6.09 13.88
CA ILE A 385 37.02 7.05 14.38
C ILE A 385 37.76 8.21 15.03
N THR A 386 37.40 9.43 14.68
CA THR A 386 37.82 10.65 15.39
C THR A 386 36.61 11.28 16.08
N VAL A 387 36.75 11.63 17.35
CA VAL A 387 35.74 12.32 18.15
C VAL A 387 36.26 13.70 18.54
N ALA A 388 35.56 14.76 18.14
CA ALA A 388 36.00 16.14 18.35
C ALA A 388 35.59 16.70 19.73
N ASP A 389 34.33 16.50 20.13
CA ASP A 389 33.76 17.23 21.28
C ASP A 389 33.49 16.34 22.49
N GLN A 390 32.70 15.27 22.33
CA GLN A 390 32.27 14.42 23.45
C GLN A 390 32.39 12.93 23.13
N LEU A 391 33.15 12.22 23.96
CA LEU A 391 33.15 10.75 24.01
C LEU A 391 32.43 10.31 25.28
N ASN A 392 31.19 9.87 25.16
CA ASN A 392 30.36 9.39 26.26
C ASN A 392 30.26 7.86 26.22
N PHE A 393 31.19 7.17 26.88
CA PHE A 393 31.20 5.71 26.96
C PHE A 393 30.69 5.23 28.32
N HIS A 394 29.37 5.25 28.49
CA HIS A 394 28.71 4.99 29.76
C HIS A 394 28.73 3.50 30.15
N ALA A 395 28.43 2.61 29.19
CA ALA A 395 28.53 1.15 29.32
C ALA A 395 28.55 0.47 27.94
N GLY A 396 28.92 -0.82 27.87
CA GLY A 396 28.89 -1.62 26.64
C GLY A 396 30.28 -1.92 26.10
N SER A 397 30.45 -1.96 24.77
CA SER A 397 31.72 -2.31 24.15
C SER A 397 32.10 -1.47 22.94
N LEU A 398 33.40 -1.17 22.85
CA LEU A 398 34.05 -0.53 21.72
C LEU A 398 35.21 -1.43 21.28
N ASN A 399 34.95 -2.27 20.28
CA ASN A 399 35.84 -3.30 19.76
C ASN A 399 36.17 -3.03 18.28
N THR A 400 36.70 -1.85 17.98
CA THR A 400 37.19 -1.51 16.65
C THR A 400 38.65 -1.90 16.50
N TYR A 401 39.02 -2.50 15.36
CA TYR A 401 40.41 -2.72 14.96
C TYR A 401 41.04 -1.47 14.33
N GLY A 402 40.23 -0.48 13.97
CA GLY A 402 40.70 0.85 13.57
C GLY A 402 41.03 1.72 14.78
N LEU A 403 41.73 2.83 14.52
CA LEU A 403 42.18 3.76 15.55
C LEU A 403 41.00 4.58 16.08
N LEU A 404 40.86 4.68 17.41
CA LEU A 404 40.01 5.71 18.03
C LEU A 404 40.90 6.89 18.44
N THR A 405 40.58 8.07 17.94
CA THR A 405 41.27 9.32 18.26
C THR A 405 40.29 10.30 18.89
N THR A 406 40.65 10.91 20.02
CA THR A 406 39.93 12.05 20.59
C THR A 406 40.71 13.32 20.31
N ALA A 407 40.05 14.36 19.80
CA ALA A 407 40.70 15.64 19.56
C ALA A 407 41.14 16.32 20.87
N ALA A 408 41.99 17.33 20.75
CA ALA A 408 42.37 18.13 21.92
C ALA A 408 41.11 18.79 22.53
N ASN A 409 40.98 18.67 23.86
CA ASN A 409 39.83 19.17 24.64
C ASN A 409 38.52 18.37 24.50
N THR A 410 38.52 17.21 23.84
CA THR A 410 37.37 16.30 23.90
C THR A 410 37.06 15.95 25.36
N ARG A 411 35.78 16.05 25.75
CA ARG A 411 35.31 15.62 27.06
C ARG A 411 34.98 14.14 27.01
N THR A 412 35.60 13.36 27.89
CA THR A 412 35.38 11.92 27.99
C THR A 412 34.65 11.56 29.27
N THR A 413 33.49 10.93 29.13
CA THR A 413 32.78 10.25 30.21
C THR A 413 32.97 8.75 30.04
N LEU A 414 33.40 8.03 31.09
CA LEU A 414 33.74 6.61 30.99
C LEU A 414 33.18 5.82 32.17
N ALA A 415 32.46 4.73 31.88
CA ALA A 415 32.04 3.70 32.83
C ALA A 415 31.24 4.22 34.05
N ASP A 416 30.45 5.27 33.87
CA ASP A 416 29.62 5.88 34.91
C ASP A 416 28.24 5.22 35.06
N ALA A 417 27.81 4.40 34.08
CA ALA A 417 26.53 3.69 34.11
C ALA A 417 26.66 2.15 34.14
N GLY A 418 27.83 1.59 33.81
CA GLY A 418 28.05 0.15 33.80
C GLY A 418 29.43 -0.27 33.29
N ASN A 419 29.58 -1.58 33.04
CA ASN A 419 30.84 -2.12 32.55
C ASN A 419 31.11 -1.66 31.11
N VAL A 420 32.34 -1.23 30.86
CA VAL A 420 32.86 -0.92 29.53
C VAL A 420 33.90 -1.96 29.12
N SER A 421 33.85 -2.39 27.87
CA SER A 421 34.87 -3.24 27.23
C SER A 421 35.51 -2.47 26.09
N LEU A 422 36.81 -2.20 26.21
CA LEU A 422 37.58 -1.46 25.21
C LEU A 422 38.59 -2.40 24.56
N GLY A 423 38.35 -2.77 23.30
CA GLY A 423 39.24 -3.59 22.49
C GLY A 423 40.02 -2.81 21.42
N SER A 424 39.79 -1.49 21.32
CA SER A 424 40.43 -0.63 20.32
C SER A 424 41.77 -0.04 20.78
N ARG A 425 42.62 0.32 19.81
CA ARG A 425 43.83 1.13 20.07
C ARG A 425 43.39 2.59 20.22
N LEU A 426 43.72 3.21 21.34
CA LEU A 426 43.43 4.61 21.67
C LEU A 426 44.70 5.45 21.48
N GLU A 427 44.59 6.59 20.79
CA GLU A 427 45.66 7.59 20.68
C GLU A 427 45.19 9.00 21.02
#